data_AF-A0A4S9K5Y0-F1
#
_entry.id   AF-A0A4S9K5Y0-F1
#
_cell.length_a   1.000
_cell.length_b   1.000
_cell.length_c   1.000
_cell.angle_alpha   90.00
_cell.angle_beta   90.00
_cell.angle_gamma   90.00
#
_symmetry.space_group_name_H-M   'P 1'
#
loop_
_entity.id
_entity.type
_entity.pdbx_description
1 polymer ?
#
loop_
_entity_poly.entity_id
_entity_poly.type
_entity_poly.pdbx_seq_one_letter_code
_entity_poly.pdbx_strand_id
1 'polypeptide(L)'
;MLTRFLSPPELILESLAQVDYTSGHLDQLRLVCRDFNNLLQQYEHSLSFEIIRLQFPLNILAKYPCLHTPGSSLSFKTLDELYMRLNTLFRIERNCHNIRRREGKEAAWMRPEWVNLQQAGMHLLYRIHDSKSHENKAQVIKSLPPTSLAILLLTLHLCIHQLRSDGPCILIPTSPLLHGMLRFEVELCTQELILHHGPSYQDALLCHCPHAISLLETEVRNIETRQLPSGYGKDAQRTLIAECRCRLAETLGSDVEDNRKDMWSILERIGSLTEEDVVKVIRGEELVTRKRQDSGVGL
;
A
#
# COMPACT_ATOMS: atom_id res chain seq x y z
N MET A 1 3.04 -44.33 22.35
CA MET A 1 3.94 -44.35 23.52
C MET A 1 4.68 -43.02 23.53
N LEU A 2 4.34 -42.18 24.51
CA LEU A 2 4.92 -40.91 24.97
C LEU A 2 5.90 -40.15 24.04
N THR A 3 5.43 -39.05 23.46
CA THR A 3 6.24 -37.84 23.26
C THR A 3 5.54 -36.66 23.92
N ARG A 4 5.15 -36.80 25.20
CA ARG A 4 4.80 -35.63 26.00
C ARG A 4 6.03 -34.71 26.02
N PHE A 5 5.82 -33.43 25.76
CA PHE A 5 6.88 -32.42 25.87
C PHE A 5 7.64 -32.60 27.19
N LEU A 6 8.97 -32.69 27.11
CA LEU A 6 9.85 -32.67 28.29
C LEU A 6 9.91 -31.25 28.91
N SER A 7 9.52 -30.24 28.14
CA SER A 7 9.51 -28.83 28.54
C SER A 7 8.08 -28.33 28.82
N PRO A 8 7.89 -27.45 29.81
CA PRO A 8 6.65 -26.72 30.03
C PRO A 8 6.15 -26.01 28.75
N PRO A 9 4.83 -26.05 28.46
CA PRO A 9 4.21 -25.34 27.34
C PRO A 9 4.62 -23.87 27.23
N GLU A 10 4.75 -23.19 28.36
CA GLU A 10 5.08 -21.76 28.45
C GLU A 10 6.47 -21.47 27.88
N LEU A 11 7.47 -22.30 28.21
CA LEU A 11 8.83 -22.16 27.70
C LEU A 11 8.92 -22.44 26.20
N ILE A 12 8.10 -23.37 25.70
CA ILE A 12 8.01 -23.66 24.26
C ILE A 12 7.43 -22.44 23.53
N LEU A 13 6.32 -21.89 24.02
CA LEU A 13 5.66 -20.72 23.42
C LEU A 13 6.55 -19.48 23.47
N GLU A 14 7.26 -19.24 24.58
CA GLU A 14 8.22 -18.15 24.71
C GLU A 14 9.36 -18.29 23.69
N SER A 15 9.90 -19.50 23.56
CA SER A 15 10.95 -19.78 22.56
C SER A 15 10.44 -19.53 21.14
N LEU A 16 9.23 -19.99 20.81
CA LEU A 16 8.61 -19.77 19.51
C LEU A 16 8.37 -18.29 19.21
N ALA A 17 8.01 -17.49 20.21
CA ALA A 17 7.78 -16.05 20.04
C ALA A 17 9.07 -15.26 19.75
N GLN A 18 10.24 -15.81 20.09
CA GLN A 18 11.54 -15.18 19.84
C GLN A 18 12.17 -15.58 18.49
N VAL A 19 11.69 -16.65 17.85
CA VAL A 19 12.18 -17.06 16.53
C VAL A 19 11.63 -16.08 15.48
N ASP A 20 12.51 -15.58 14.60
CA ASP A 20 12.14 -14.69 13.50
C ASP A 20 10.95 -15.25 12.72
N TYR A 21 9.85 -14.51 12.77
CA TYR A 21 8.61 -14.94 12.17
C TYR A 21 8.71 -14.91 10.65
N THR A 22 8.21 -15.96 10.03
CA THR A 22 8.06 -16.09 8.58
C THR A 22 6.67 -16.64 8.30
N SER A 23 6.05 -16.17 7.21
CA SER A 23 4.69 -16.61 6.89
C SER A 23 4.64 -18.13 6.67
N GLY A 24 3.62 -18.78 7.23
CA GLY A 24 3.42 -20.22 7.17
C GLY A 24 4.30 -21.06 8.10
N HIS A 25 5.24 -20.46 8.85
CA HIS A 25 6.09 -21.18 9.79
C HIS A 25 5.27 -21.95 10.84
N LEU A 26 4.29 -21.27 11.46
CA LEU A 26 3.47 -21.88 12.51
C LEU A 26 2.56 -22.99 11.98
N ASP A 27 2.10 -22.89 10.74
CA ASP A 27 1.35 -23.97 10.10
C ASP A 27 2.25 -25.18 9.80
N GLN A 28 3.52 -24.98 9.44
CA GLN A 28 4.48 -26.08 9.32
C GLN A 28 4.75 -26.75 10.67
N LEU A 29 4.85 -25.99 11.76
CA LEU A 29 5.02 -26.55 13.11
C LEU A 29 3.83 -27.39 13.56
N ARG A 30 2.60 -27.04 13.15
CA ARG A 30 1.40 -27.86 13.40
C ARG A 30 1.50 -29.26 12.77
N LEU A 31 2.31 -29.42 11.73
CA LEU A 31 2.51 -30.71 11.05
C LEU A 31 3.56 -31.60 11.73
N VAL A 32 4.36 -31.06 12.65
CA VAL A 32 5.47 -31.81 13.30
C VAL A 32 4.94 -32.90 14.21
N CYS A 33 4.02 -32.59 15.12
CA CYS A 33 3.35 -33.59 15.96
C CYS A 33 2.00 -33.11 16.49
N ARG A 34 1.18 -34.04 16.99
CA ARG A 34 -0.16 -33.74 17.55
C ARG A 34 -0.11 -32.80 18.75
N ASP A 35 0.91 -32.93 19.60
CA ASP A 35 1.05 -32.10 20.79
C ASP A 35 1.37 -30.65 20.41
N PHE A 36 2.22 -30.41 19.40
CA PHE A 36 2.44 -29.07 18.83
C PHE A 36 1.18 -28.50 18.22
N ASN A 37 0.44 -29.29 17.45
CA ASN A 37 -0.82 -28.83 16.87
C ASN A 37 -1.81 -28.40 17.97
N ASN A 38 -1.98 -29.21 19.01
CA ASN A 38 -2.87 -28.88 20.13
C ASN A 38 -2.41 -27.62 20.87
N LEU A 39 -1.10 -27.50 21.14
CA LEU A 39 -0.51 -26.33 21.78
C LEU A 39 -0.75 -25.05 20.96
N LEU A 40 -0.45 -25.10 19.66
CA LEU A 40 -0.60 -23.95 18.77
C LEU A 40 -2.06 -23.56 18.53
N GLN A 41 -2.99 -24.52 18.55
CA GLN A 41 -4.43 -24.22 18.51
C GLN A 41 -4.91 -23.57 19.81
N GLN A 42 -4.46 -24.07 20.96
CA GLN A 42 -4.87 -23.56 22.26
C GLN A 42 -4.35 -22.14 22.54
N TYR A 43 -3.12 -21.84 22.11
CA TYR A 43 -2.43 -20.59 22.40
C TYR A 43 -2.27 -19.67 21.18
N GLU A 44 -3.03 -19.91 20.11
CA GLU A 44 -2.94 -19.14 18.87
C GLU A 44 -2.97 -17.63 19.12
N HIS A 45 -3.92 -17.17 19.93
CA HIS A 45 -4.15 -15.75 20.17
C HIS A 45 -3.06 -15.09 21.00
N SER A 46 -2.65 -15.73 22.09
CA SER A 46 -1.58 -15.24 22.95
C SER A 46 -0.23 -15.24 22.23
N LEU A 47 0.06 -16.29 21.45
CA LEU A 47 1.30 -16.38 20.69
C LEU A 47 1.33 -15.35 19.56
N SER A 48 0.23 -15.16 18.83
CA SER A 48 0.14 -14.13 17.78
C SER A 48 0.36 -12.73 18.33
N PHE A 49 -0.27 -12.41 19.47
CA PHE A 49 -0.07 -11.13 20.15
C PHE A 49 1.39 -10.94 20.58
N GLU A 50 1.99 -11.97 21.17
CA GLU A 50 3.36 -11.90 21.68
C GLU A 50 4.39 -11.75 20.56
N ILE A 51 4.21 -12.46 19.44
CA ILE A 51 5.05 -12.28 18.24
C ILE A 51 4.93 -10.86 17.71
N ILE A 52 3.70 -10.31 17.60
CA ILE A 52 3.51 -8.91 17.17
C ILE A 52 4.23 -7.94 18.10
N ARG A 53 4.10 -8.15 19.41
CA ARG A 53 4.71 -7.30 20.44
C ARG A 53 6.24 -7.31 20.39
N LEU A 54 6.85 -8.48 20.15
CA LEU A 54 8.30 -8.65 20.19
C LEU A 54 8.98 -8.30 18.87
N GLN A 55 8.36 -8.58 17.73
CA GLN A 55 9.04 -8.57 16.43
C GLN A 55 8.63 -7.43 15.50
N PHE A 56 7.51 -6.75 15.78
CA PHE A 56 6.98 -5.71 14.89
C PHE A 56 7.07 -4.32 15.54
N PRO A 57 7.12 -3.24 14.73
CA PRO A 57 7.11 -1.89 15.26
C PRO A 57 5.92 -1.64 16.18
N LEU A 58 6.14 -0.82 17.22
CA LEU A 58 5.08 -0.40 18.13
C LEU A 58 3.92 0.22 17.32
N ASN A 59 2.69 -0.10 17.72
CA ASN A 59 1.46 0.37 17.08
C ASN A 59 1.27 -0.05 15.60
N ILE A 60 1.96 -1.10 15.13
CA ILE A 60 1.82 -1.53 13.72
C ILE A 60 0.37 -1.83 13.32
N LEU A 61 -0.43 -2.41 14.22
CA LEU A 61 -1.84 -2.71 13.96
C LEU A 61 -2.68 -1.44 13.72
N ALA A 62 -2.29 -0.30 14.28
CA ALA A 62 -2.97 0.98 14.04
C ALA A 62 -2.84 1.45 12.57
N LYS A 63 -1.82 0.97 11.85
CA LYS A 63 -1.62 1.23 10.40
C LYS A 63 -2.49 0.32 9.51
N TYR A 64 -3.16 -0.68 10.07
CA TYR A 64 -3.99 -1.65 9.34
C TYR A 64 -5.36 -1.84 10.01
N PRO A 65 -6.22 -0.80 10.05
CA PRO A 65 -7.50 -0.84 10.78
C PRO A 65 -8.48 -1.89 10.27
N CYS A 66 -8.33 -2.36 9.02
CA CYS A 66 -9.17 -3.41 8.44
C CYS A 66 -8.65 -4.83 8.69
N LEU A 67 -7.42 -4.97 9.19
CA LEU A 67 -6.78 -6.26 9.46
C LEU A 67 -7.12 -6.80 10.85
N HIS A 68 -7.36 -5.91 11.81
CA HIS A 68 -7.72 -6.24 13.19
C HIS A 68 -8.71 -5.20 13.73
N THR A 69 -9.81 -5.68 14.30
CA THR A 69 -10.73 -4.82 15.06
C THR A 69 -10.32 -4.80 16.52
N PRO A 70 -10.23 -3.62 17.18
CA PRO A 70 -9.92 -3.55 18.60
C PRO A 70 -10.86 -4.44 19.42
N GLY A 71 -10.29 -5.31 20.26
CA GLY A 71 -11.03 -6.29 21.05
C GLY A 71 -11.27 -7.65 20.37
N SER A 72 -10.94 -7.82 19.09
CA SER A 72 -10.90 -9.14 18.44
C SER A 72 -9.62 -9.89 18.79
N SER A 73 -9.66 -11.22 18.73
CA SER A 73 -8.50 -12.06 18.97
C SER A 73 -7.60 -12.14 17.72
N LEU A 74 -6.29 -12.01 17.91
CA LEU A 74 -5.30 -12.08 16.82
C LEU A 74 -5.08 -13.53 16.41
N SER A 75 -5.19 -13.83 15.13
CA SER A 75 -4.97 -15.18 14.60
C SER A 75 -3.62 -15.31 13.90
N PHE A 76 -3.15 -16.54 13.66
CA PHE A 76 -1.97 -16.74 12.81
C PHE A 76 -2.19 -16.20 11.40
N LYS A 77 -3.43 -16.27 10.89
CA LYS A 77 -3.79 -15.65 9.62
C LYS A 77 -3.58 -14.13 9.62
N THR A 78 -3.94 -13.46 10.72
CA THR A 78 -3.70 -12.02 10.89
C THR A 78 -2.21 -11.70 10.89
N LEU A 79 -1.41 -12.55 11.55
CA LEU A 79 0.03 -12.42 11.63
C LEU A 79 0.71 -12.66 10.27
N ASP A 80 0.30 -13.70 9.54
CA ASP A 80 0.75 -14.00 8.18
C ASP A 80 0.50 -12.82 7.24
N GLU A 81 -0.73 -12.31 7.25
CA GLU A 81 -1.13 -11.17 6.41
C GLU A 81 -0.33 -9.91 6.79
N LEU A 82 -0.15 -9.63 8.08
CA LEU A 82 0.67 -8.50 8.54
C LEU A 82 2.12 -8.61 8.05
N TYR A 83 2.72 -9.79 8.19
CA TYR A 83 4.07 -10.08 7.75
C TYR A 83 4.22 -9.92 6.23
N MET A 84 3.29 -10.48 5.45
CA MET A 84 3.30 -10.36 3.99
C MET A 84 3.15 -8.93 3.52
N ARG A 85 2.31 -8.12 4.17
CA ARG A 85 2.17 -6.70 3.87
C ARG A 85 3.47 -5.95 4.12
N LEU A 86 4.11 -6.16 5.26
CA LEU A 86 5.38 -5.51 5.61
C LEU A 86 6.52 -5.91 4.68
N ASN A 87 6.64 -7.19 4.34
CA ASN A 87 7.62 -7.64 3.37
C ASN A 87 7.42 -7.00 2.01
N THR A 88 6.17 -6.86 1.56
CA THR A 88 5.84 -6.18 0.30
C THR A 88 6.25 -4.71 0.35
N LEU A 89 5.94 -3.99 1.43
CA LEU A 89 6.34 -2.58 1.56
C LEU A 89 7.87 -2.42 1.64
N PHE A 90 8.54 -3.32 2.36
CA PHE A 90 10.00 -3.33 2.44
C PHE A 90 10.65 -3.54 1.07
N ARG A 91 10.12 -4.44 0.23
CA ARG A 91 10.62 -4.65 -1.14
C ARG A 91 10.45 -3.39 -2.00
N ILE A 92 9.28 -2.76 -1.93
CA ILE A 92 8.98 -1.52 -2.66
C ILE A 92 9.91 -0.38 -2.21
N GLU A 93 10.09 -0.19 -0.90
CA GLU A 93 11.00 0.83 -0.36
C GLU A 93 12.45 0.57 -0.76
N ARG A 94 12.91 -0.69 -0.67
CA ARG A 94 14.23 -1.09 -1.12
C ARG A 94 14.43 -0.78 -2.60
N ASN A 95 13.39 -0.95 -3.42
CA ASN A 95 13.43 -0.55 -4.83
C ASN A 95 13.63 0.98 -4.98
N CYS A 96 12.92 1.82 -4.21
CA CYS A 96 13.16 3.28 -4.21
C CYS A 96 14.64 3.61 -3.91
N HIS A 97 15.22 2.95 -2.89
CA HIS A 97 16.62 3.15 -2.52
C HIS A 97 17.59 2.73 -3.62
N ASN A 98 17.30 1.63 -4.32
CA ASN A 98 18.11 1.17 -5.44
C ASN A 98 18.06 2.16 -6.61
N ILE A 99 16.87 2.62 -6.99
CA ILE A 99 16.69 3.60 -8.07
C ILE A 99 17.43 4.90 -7.75
N ARG A 100 17.31 5.40 -6.52
CA ARG A 100 18.02 6.61 -6.07
C ARG A 100 19.53 6.55 -6.29
N ARG A 101 20.14 5.37 -6.15
CA ARG A 101 21.60 5.18 -6.30
C ARG A 101 22.09 5.13 -7.75
N ARG A 102 21.21 4.99 -8.75
CA ARG A 102 21.58 4.74 -10.16
C ARG A 102 21.77 6.00 -11.02
N GLU A 103 21.74 7.20 -10.43
CA GLU A 103 21.95 8.49 -11.11
C GLU A 103 21.08 8.73 -12.37
N GLY A 104 19.86 8.17 -12.41
CA GLY A 104 18.90 8.33 -13.53
C GLY A 104 17.88 9.44 -13.34
N LYS A 105 17.10 9.77 -14.39
CA LYS A 105 15.98 10.74 -14.31
C LYS A 105 14.97 10.38 -13.21
N GLU A 106 14.75 9.09 -13.00
CA GLU A 106 13.84 8.57 -11.97
C GLU A 106 14.41 8.72 -10.54
N ALA A 107 15.74 8.80 -10.38
CA ALA A 107 16.38 8.97 -9.07
C ALA A 107 15.99 10.29 -8.40
N ALA A 108 15.75 11.35 -9.19
CA ALA A 108 15.30 12.66 -8.70
C ALA A 108 13.93 12.60 -7.99
N TRP A 109 13.13 11.56 -8.27
CA TRP A 109 11.82 11.29 -7.67
C TRP A 109 11.89 10.43 -6.41
N MET A 110 13.04 9.81 -6.13
CA MET A 110 13.21 8.91 -4.98
C MET A 110 13.83 9.61 -3.77
N ARG A 111 13.48 10.89 -3.56
CA ARG A 111 13.99 11.68 -2.43
C ARG A 111 13.45 11.12 -1.10
N PRO A 112 14.26 11.11 -0.01
CA PRO A 112 13.82 10.58 1.28
C PRO A 112 12.50 11.19 1.76
N GLU A 113 12.31 12.50 1.60
CA GLU A 113 11.08 13.17 2.05
C GLU A 113 9.83 12.62 1.35
N TRP A 114 9.92 12.34 0.05
CA TRP A 114 8.81 11.85 -0.75
C TRP A 114 8.58 10.35 -0.55
N VAL A 115 9.64 9.57 -0.36
CA VAL A 115 9.54 8.14 -0.04
C VAL A 115 8.89 7.92 1.32
N ASN A 116 9.17 8.77 2.33
CA ASN A 116 8.50 8.70 3.63
C ASN A 116 6.99 8.98 3.52
N LEU A 117 6.60 9.96 2.70
CA LEU A 117 5.19 10.20 2.38
C LEU A 117 4.58 9.04 1.59
N GLN A 118 5.34 8.45 0.67
CA GLN A 118 4.93 7.28 -0.10
C GLN A 118 4.57 6.12 0.82
N GLN A 119 5.39 5.84 1.84
CA GLN A 119 5.13 4.78 2.82
C GLN A 119 3.77 4.97 3.53
N ALA A 120 3.45 6.19 3.96
CA ALA A 120 2.13 6.48 4.53
C ALA A 120 1.00 6.20 3.53
N GLY A 121 1.17 6.62 2.28
CA GLY A 121 0.20 6.33 1.22
C GLY A 121 0.12 4.86 0.82
N MET A 122 1.18 4.06 0.99
CA MET A 122 1.13 2.60 0.78
C MET A 122 0.28 1.89 1.84
N HIS A 123 0.35 2.33 3.10
CA HIS A 123 -0.56 1.84 4.13
C HIS A 123 -2.01 2.26 3.84
N LEU A 124 -2.22 3.48 3.36
CA LEU A 124 -3.55 3.94 2.91
C LEU A 124 -4.07 3.11 1.73
N LEU A 125 -3.21 2.72 0.78
CA LEU A 125 -3.57 1.81 -0.32
C LEU A 125 -4.04 0.44 0.19
N TYR A 126 -3.43 -0.10 1.25
CA TYR A 126 -3.96 -1.32 1.88
C TYR A 126 -5.36 -1.13 2.45
N ARG A 127 -5.65 0.00 3.10
CA ARG A 127 -7.01 0.31 3.59
C ARG A 127 -8.01 0.36 2.43
N ILE A 128 -7.65 0.99 1.32
CA ILE A 128 -8.50 1.03 0.12
C ILE A 128 -8.69 -0.39 -0.42
N HIS A 129 -7.61 -1.16 -0.57
CA HIS A 129 -7.66 -2.55 -1.02
C HIS A 129 -8.60 -3.42 -0.17
N ASP A 130 -8.50 -3.32 1.15
CA ASP A 130 -9.29 -4.08 2.13
C ASP A 130 -10.79 -3.79 2.06
N SER A 131 -11.20 -2.70 1.42
CA SER A 131 -12.62 -2.35 1.20
C SER A 131 -13.30 -3.22 0.13
N LYS A 132 -12.51 -4.02 -0.62
CA LYS A 132 -12.90 -5.05 -1.60
C LYS A 132 -13.63 -4.52 -2.84
N SER A 133 -14.89 -4.09 -2.72
CA SER A 133 -15.70 -3.66 -3.87
C SER A 133 -15.29 -2.28 -4.39
N HIS A 134 -15.60 -2.00 -5.66
CA HIS A 134 -15.33 -0.69 -6.26
C HIS A 134 -16.08 0.42 -5.51
N GLU A 135 -17.35 0.20 -5.17
CA GLU A 135 -18.21 1.17 -4.48
C GLU A 135 -17.64 1.54 -3.11
N ASN A 136 -17.19 0.54 -2.34
CA ASN A 136 -16.60 0.77 -1.03
C ASN A 136 -15.26 1.51 -1.14
N LYS A 137 -14.43 1.17 -2.14
CA LYS A 137 -13.17 1.88 -2.43
C LYS A 137 -13.43 3.35 -2.76
N ALA A 138 -14.38 3.61 -3.65
CA ALA A 138 -14.79 4.96 -4.01
C ALA A 138 -15.33 5.72 -2.79
N GLN A 139 -16.12 5.08 -1.91
CA GLN A 139 -16.62 5.68 -0.68
C GLN A 139 -15.50 6.03 0.30
N VAL A 140 -14.51 5.14 0.46
CA VAL A 140 -13.31 5.45 1.26
C VAL A 140 -12.61 6.66 0.69
N ILE A 141 -12.32 6.69 -0.62
CA ILE A 141 -11.67 7.84 -1.29
C ILE A 141 -12.46 9.13 -1.08
N LYS A 142 -13.79 9.11 -1.23
CA LYS A 142 -14.67 10.27 -0.98
C LYS A 142 -14.61 10.77 0.46
N SER A 143 -14.39 9.87 1.41
CA SER A 143 -14.27 10.24 2.83
C SER A 143 -12.92 10.84 3.21
N LEU A 144 -11.90 10.76 2.33
CA LEU A 144 -10.55 11.21 2.67
C LEU A 144 -10.44 12.74 2.70
N PRO A 145 -9.66 13.29 3.65
CA PRO A 145 -9.32 14.71 3.66
C PRO A 145 -8.27 15.03 2.58
N PRO A 146 -8.09 16.32 2.23
CA PRO A 146 -7.14 16.75 1.20
C PRO A 146 -5.72 16.22 1.40
N THR A 147 -5.26 16.15 2.66
CA THR A 147 -3.93 15.64 2.99
C THR A 147 -3.76 14.17 2.62
N SER A 148 -4.72 13.32 2.97
CA SER A 148 -4.67 11.89 2.62
C SER A 148 -4.79 11.68 1.12
N LEU A 149 -5.61 12.48 0.43
CA LEU A 149 -5.74 12.46 -1.03
C LEU A 149 -4.43 12.89 -1.72
N ALA A 150 -3.79 13.96 -1.25
CA ALA A 150 -2.53 14.44 -1.78
C ALA A 150 -1.40 13.40 -1.60
N ILE A 151 -1.32 12.77 -0.42
CA ILE A 151 -0.38 11.68 -0.17
C ILE A 151 -0.68 10.47 -1.07
N LEU A 152 -1.95 10.10 -1.23
CA LEU A 152 -2.35 9.00 -2.12
C LEU A 152 -1.95 9.27 -3.57
N LEU A 153 -2.20 10.48 -4.08
CA LEU A 153 -1.82 10.89 -5.44
C LEU A 153 -0.29 10.91 -5.61
N LEU A 154 0.46 11.40 -4.61
CA LEU A 154 1.92 11.32 -4.61
C LEU A 154 2.39 9.88 -4.67
N THR A 155 1.81 9.00 -3.86
CA THR A 155 2.15 7.58 -3.85
C THR A 155 1.95 6.95 -5.22
N LEU A 156 0.79 7.17 -5.85
CA LEU A 156 0.51 6.69 -7.21
C LEU A 156 1.49 7.27 -8.23
N HIS A 157 1.85 8.55 -8.10
CA HIS A 157 2.85 9.18 -8.96
C HIS A 157 4.22 8.51 -8.82
N LEU A 158 4.69 8.30 -7.59
CA LEU A 158 5.97 7.65 -7.31
C LEU A 158 5.99 6.18 -7.74
N CYS A 159 4.89 5.45 -7.60
CA CYS A 159 4.76 4.09 -8.13
C CYS A 159 5.04 4.03 -9.64
N ILE A 160 4.52 4.99 -10.42
CA ILE A 160 4.80 5.09 -11.86
C ILE A 160 6.29 5.36 -12.11
N HIS A 161 6.90 6.27 -11.35
CA HIS A 161 8.34 6.56 -11.48
C HIS A 161 9.21 5.34 -11.15
N GLN A 162 8.83 4.52 -10.17
CA GLN A 162 9.49 3.25 -9.90
C GLN A 162 9.37 2.28 -11.09
N LEU A 163 8.16 2.12 -11.63
CA LEU A 163 7.89 1.21 -12.74
C LEU A 163 8.53 1.65 -14.07
N ARG A 164 8.74 2.96 -14.27
CA ARG A 164 9.50 3.47 -15.42
C ARG A 164 10.97 3.11 -15.36
N SER A 165 11.52 2.93 -14.16
CA SER A 165 12.91 2.50 -13.96
C SER A 165 13.04 0.98 -14.07
N ASP A 166 12.22 0.24 -13.31
CA ASP A 166 12.45 -1.18 -13.01
C ASP A 166 11.24 -2.06 -13.35
N GLY A 167 10.18 -1.50 -13.93
CA GLY A 167 8.95 -2.22 -14.25
C GLY A 167 8.94 -2.85 -15.65
N PRO A 168 7.79 -3.39 -16.08
CA PRO A 168 7.67 -4.09 -17.37
C PRO A 168 7.85 -3.15 -18.57
N CYS A 169 8.25 -3.71 -19.71
CA CYS A 169 8.57 -2.95 -20.93
C CYS A 169 7.45 -2.02 -21.42
N ILE A 170 6.18 -2.33 -21.16
CA ILE A 170 5.04 -1.47 -21.51
C ILE A 170 5.06 -0.10 -20.78
N LEU A 171 5.82 0.02 -19.68
CA LEU A 171 5.99 1.25 -18.89
C LEU A 171 7.37 1.89 -19.07
N ILE A 172 8.30 1.23 -19.77
CA ILE A 172 9.66 1.75 -19.97
C ILE A 172 9.65 2.80 -21.09
N PRO A 173 10.12 4.04 -20.86
CA PRO A 173 10.03 5.15 -21.82
C PRO A 173 10.65 4.89 -23.19
N THR A 174 11.60 3.96 -23.29
CA THR A 174 12.32 3.61 -24.52
C THR A 174 11.67 2.45 -25.28
N SER A 175 10.54 1.93 -24.81
CA SER A 175 9.89 0.78 -25.44
C SER A 175 9.23 1.19 -26.76
N PRO A 176 9.52 0.47 -27.88
CA PRO A 176 8.89 0.74 -29.16
C PRO A 176 7.37 0.45 -29.16
N LEU A 177 6.86 -0.28 -28.15
CA LEU A 177 5.44 -0.57 -27.98
C LEU A 177 4.63 0.65 -27.51
N LEU A 178 5.29 1.68 -26.97
CA LEU A 178 4.68 2.95 -26.56
C LEU A 178 4.48 3.92 -27.73
N HIS A 179 4.93 3.59 -28.94
CA HIS A 179 4.79 4.48 -30.09
C HIS A 179 3.36 4.55 -30.66
N GLY A 180 2.46 3.63 -30.27
CA GLY A 180 1.06 3.59 -30.71
C GLY A 180 0.01 3.76 -29.60
N MET A 181 0.39 3.60 -28.33
CA MET A 181 -0.48 3.83 -27.17
C MET A 181 -0.05 5.11 -26.47
N LEU A 182 -0.99 5.97 -26.10
CA LEU A 182 -0.64 7.19 -25.37
C LEU A 182 -0.09 6.74 -24.01
N ARG A 183 1.21 6.93 -23.77
CA ARG A 183 1.90 6.61 -22.50
C ARG A 183 1.09 6.95 -21.25
N PHE A 184 0.39 8.07 -21.33
CA PHE A 184 -0.51 8.56 -20.29
C PHE A 184 -1.64 7.57 -19.94
N GLU A 185 -2.21 6.87 -20.92
CA GLU A 185 -3.26 5.85 -20.73
C GLU A 185 -2.71 4.65 -19.97
N VAL A 186 -1.51 4.16 -20.33
CA VAL A 186 -0.87 3.06 -19.62
C VAL A 186 -0.61 3.42 -18.16
N GLU A 187 -0.12 4.64 -17.92
CA GLU A 187 0.12 5.15 -16.57
C GLU A 187 -1.18 5.31 -15.79
N LEU A 188 -2.25 5.80 -16.42
CA LEU A 188 -3.57 5.91 -15.81
C LEU A 188 -4.15 4.54 -15.44
N CYS A 189 -4.11 3.58 -16.35
CA CYS A 189 -4.52 2.19 -16.09
C CYS A 189 -3.69 1.56 -14.97
N THR A 190 -2.40 1.86 -14.91
CA THR A 190 -1.53 1.38 -13.83
C THR A 190 -1.94 1.96 -12.48
N GLN A 191 -2.19 3.28 -12.40
CA GLN A 191 -2.68 3.93 -11.18
C GLN A 191 -4.03 3.34 -10.73
N GLU A 192 -4.92 3.10 -11.68
CA GLU A 192 -6.23 2.48 -11.42
C GLU A 192 -6.07 1.05 -10.85
N LEU A 193 -5.23 0.22 -11.47
CA LEU A 193 -5.00 -1.14 -11.00
C LEU A 193 -4.30 -1.18 -9.64
N ILE A 194 -3.42 -0.22 -9.33
CA ILE A 194 -2.83 -0.09 -7.99
C ILE A 194 -3.91 0.26 -6.95
N LEU A 195 -4.84 1.17 -7.26
CA LEU A 195 -5.97 1.48 -6.37
C LEU A 195 -6.89 0.26 -6.17
N HIS A 196 -7.05 -0.57 -7.20
CA HIS A 196 -7.84 -1.79 -7.12
C HIS A 196 -7.15 -2.91 -6.33
N HIS A 197 -5.89 -3.20 -6.63
CA HIS A 197 -5.20 -4.40 -6.15
C HIS A 197 -4.19 -4.12 -5.02
N GLY A 198 -4.01 -2.87 -4.64
CA GLY A 198 -3.16 -2.46 -3.53
C GLY A 198 -1.65 -2.58 -3.82
N PRO A 199 -0.80 -2.43 -2.77
CA PRO A 199 0.65 -2.43 -2.92
C PRO A 199 1.24 -3.74 -3.48
N SER A 200 0.60 -4.89 -3.23
CA SER A 200 1.04 -6.17 -3.78
C SER A 200 1.06 -6.20 -5.31
N TYR A 201 0.19 -5.43 -5.96
CA TYR A 201 0.19 -5.30 -7.42
C TYR A 201 1.38 -4.50 -7.93
N GLN A 202 1.72 -3.39 -7.25
CA GLN A 202 2.94 -2.62 -7.55
C GLN A 202 4.19 -3.50 -7.45
N ASP A 203 4.31 -4.25 -6.35
CA ASP A 203 5.43 -5.17 -6.14
C ASP A 203 5.45 -6.31 -7.18
N ALA A 204 4.29 -6.84 -7.56
CA ALA A 204 4.20 -7.85 -8.62
C ALA A 204 4.68 -7.32 -9.99
N LEU A 205 4.35 -6.06 -10.33
CA LEU A 205 4.86 -5.42 -11.54
C LEU A 205 6.38 -5.18 -11.48
N LEU A 206 6.91 -4.73 -10.34
CA LEU A 206 8.36 -4.59 -10.14
C LEU A 206 9.10 -5.94 -10.21
N CYS A 207 8.42 -7.03 -9.85
CA CYS A 207 8.93 -8.40 -10.00
C CYS A 207 8.68 -8.99 -11.41
N HIS A 208 8.20 -8.20 -12.37
CA HIS A 208 7.84 -8.64 -13.72
C HIS A 208 6.89 -9.85 -13.75
N CYS A 209 5.94 -9.93 -12.81
CA CYS A 209 4.98 -11.02 -12.74
C CYS A 209 4.09 -11.06 -14.00
N PRO A 210 4.06 -12.17 -14.77
CA PRO A 210 3.30 -12.27 -16.02
C PRO A 210 1.80 -12.00 -15.83
N HIS A 211 1.23 -12.44 -14.71
CA HIS A 211 -0.19 -12.21 -14.42
C HIS A 211 -0.52 -10.72 -14.23
N ALA A 212 0.33 -9.99 -13.48
CA ALA A 212 0.14 -8.56 -13.28
C ALA A 212 0.28 -7.78 -14.59
N ILE A 213 1.27 -8.15 -15.43
CA ILE A 213 1.46 -7.55 -16.76
C ILE A 213 0.25 -7.81 -17.65
N SER A 214 -0.25 -9.05 -17.69
CA SER A 214 -1.44 -9.40 -18.48
C SER A 214 -2.69 -8.65 -18.03
N LEU A 215 -2.84 -8.37 -16.73
CA LEU A 215 -3.93 -7.54 -16.22
C LEU A 215 -3.79 -6.09 -16.72
N LEU A 216 -2.59 -5.51 -16.67
CA LEU A 216 -2.33 -4.17 -17.21
C LEU A 216 -2.64 -4.10 -18.71
N GLU A 217 -2.16 -5.03 -19.51
CA GLU A 217 -2.43 -5.05 -20.96
C GLU A 217 -3.92 -5.15 -21.26
N THR A 218 -4.65 -5.95 -20.48
CA THR A 218 -6.10 -6.10 -20.63
C THR A 218 -6.82 -4.81 -20.27
N GLU A 219 -6.41 -4.17 -19.18
CA GLU A 219 -6.97 -2.90 -18.76
C GLU A 219 -6.75 -1.80 -19.80
N VAL A 220 -5.55 -1.73 -20.37
CA VAL A 220 -5.27 -0.71 -21.40
C VAL A 220 -6.04 -0.98 -22.69
N ARG A 221 -6.15 -2.24 -23.13
CA ARG A 221 -6.99 -2.58 -24.30
C ARG A 221 -8.47 -2.19 -24.12
N ASN A 222 -8.94 -2.15 -22.88
CA ASN A 222 -10.35 -1.90 -22.56
C ASN A 222 -10.64 -0.45 -22.13
N ILE A 223 -9.65 0.46 -22.15
CA ILE A 223 -9.80 1.81 -21.61
C ILE A 223 -10.93 2.59 -22.29
N GLU A 224 -11.06 2.48 -23.61
CA GLU A 224 -12.11 3.15 -24.39
C GLU A 224 -13.49 2.60 -24.01
N THR A 225 -13.61 1.28 -23.86
CA THR A 225 -14.87 0.63 -23.51
C THR A 225 -15.35 0.99 -22.10
N ARG A 226 -14.44 1.32 -21.18
CA ARG A 226 -14.78 1.80 -19.83
C ARG A 226 -15.33 3.23 -19.83
N GLN A 227 -14.98 4.05 -20.83
CA GLN A 227 -15.41 5.45 -20.90
C GLN A 227 -16.77 5.61 -21.58
N LEU A 228 -17.22 4.60 -22.32
CA LEU A 228 -18.52 4.62 -22.98
C LEU A 228 -19.64 4.28 -22.00
N PRO A 229 -20.80 4.97 -22.08
CA PRO A 229 -21.98 4.58 -21.32
C PRO A 229 -22.35 3.14 -21.65
N SER A 230 -22.74 2.37 -20.63
CA SER A 230 -23.26 1.02 -20.87
C SER A 230 -24.50 1.12 -21.77
N GLY A 231 -24.71 0.14 -22.67
CA GLY A 231 -25.82 0.12 -23.63
C GLY A 231 -27.24 0.19 -23.02
N TYR A 232 -27.35 0.18 -21.68
CA TYR A 232 -28.57 0.37 -20.91
C TYR A 232 -28.79 1.80 -20.39
N GLY A 233 -28.00 2.79 -20.84
CA GLY A 233 -28.14 4.19 -20.43
C GLY A 233 -27.70 4.48 -19.00
N LYS A 234 -26.97 3.57 -18.35
CA LYS A 234 -26.24 3.89 -17.10
C LYS A 234 -24.92 4.53 -17.46
N ASP A 235 -24.65 5.68 -16.84
CA ASP A 235 -23.36 6.37 -16.90
C ASP A 235 -22.22 5.41 -16.61
N ALA A 236 -21.11 5.59 -17.33
CA ALA A 236 -19.89 4.83 -17.06
C ALA A 236 -19.47 5.01 -15.60
N GLN A 237 -19.14 3.91 -14.93
CA GLN A 237 -18.65 3.96 -13.55
C GLN A 237 -17.32 4.72 -13.55
N ARG A 238 -17.27 5.84 -12.81
CA ARG A 238 -16.06 6.64 -12.65
C ARG A 238 -14.95 5.79 -12.05
N THR A 239 -13.76 5.84 -12.66
CA THR A 239 -12.56 5.14 -12.16
C THR A 239 -12.14 5.67 -10.80
N LEU A 240 -11.46 4.84 -10.00
CA LEU A 240 -10.99 5.24 -8.67
C LEU A 240 -9.98 6.39 -8.76
N ILE A 241 -9.11 6.41 -9.77
CA ILE A 241 -8.17 7.52 -9.97
C ILE A 241 -8.88 8.83 -10.31
N ALA A 242 -9.95 8.77 -11.12
CA ALA A 242 -10.78 9.95 -11.39
C ALA A 242 -11.51 10.41 -10.13
N GLU A 243 -11.99 9.47 -9.30
CA GLU A 243 -12.60 9.77 -8.00
C GLU A 243 -11.61 10.50 -7.07
N CYS A 244 -10.36 10.06 -6.96
CA CYS A 244 -9.34 10.75 -6.18
C CYS A 244 -9.13 12.20 -6.63
N ARG A 245 -9.02 12.40 -7.95
CA ARG A 245 -8.76 13.71 -8.57
C ARG A 245 -9.95 14.65 -8.44
N CYS A 246 -11.17 14.18 -8.73
CA CYS A 246 -12.38 14.97 -8.55
C CYS A 246 -12.57 15.34 -7.08
N ARG A 247 -12.40 14.39 -6.17
CA ARG A 247 -12.59 14.65 -4.74
C ARG A 247 -11.61 15.69 -4.19
N LEU A 248 -10.34 15.64 -4.61
CA LEU A 248 -9.36 16.64 -4.19
C LEU A 248 -9.75 18.03 -4.69
N ALA A 249 -10.07 18.15 -5.98
CA ALA A 249 -10.51 19.41 -6.59
C ALA A 249 -11.78 19.98 -5.93
N GLU A 250 -12.78 19.13 -5.69
CA GLU A 250 -14.01 19.49 -4.99
C GLU A 250 -13.74 20.00 -3.56
N THR A 251 -12.79 19.41 -2.84
CA THR A 251 -12.46 19.86 -1.47
C THR A 251 -11.76 21.21 -1.45
N LEU A 252 -11.01 21.53 -2.50
CA LEU A 252 -10.24 22.76 -2.60
C LEU A 252 -10.97 23.88 -3.36
N GLY A 253 -12.08 23.55 -4.02
CA GLY A 253 -12.78 24.47 -4.91
C GLY A 253 -11.98 24.83 -6.17
N SER A 254 -11.16 23.90 -6.66
CA SER A 254 -10.28 24.05 -7.83
C SER A 254 -10.77 23.22 -9.03
N ASP A 255 -10.12 23.39 -10.18
CA ASP A 255 -10.34 22.55 -11.36
C ASP A 255 -9.62 21.19 -11.19
N VAL A 256 -10.20 20.13 -11.76
CA VAL A 256 -9.59 18.80 -11.81
C VAL A 256 -8.24 18.84 -12.54
N GLU A 257 -8.06 19.72 -13.52
CA GLU A 257 -6.78 19.88 -14.23
C GLU A 257 -5.65 20.43 -13.32
N ASP A 258 -5.99 21.13 -12.23
CA ASP A 258 -5.03 21.68 -11.27
C ASP A 258 -4.56 20.68 -10.20
N ASN A 259 -5.07 19.44 -10.21
CA ASN A 259 -4.80 18.42 -9.19
C ASN A 259 -3.31 18.23 -8.84
N ARG A 260 -2.42 18.30 -9.84
CA ARG A 260 -0.98 18.16 -9.60
C ARG A 260 -0.45 19.34 -8.77
N LYS A 261 -0.85 20.56 -9.10
CA LYS A 261 -0.45 21.78 -8.40
C LYS A 261 -1.02 21.78 -6.97
N ASP A 262 -2.28 21.40 -6.84
CA ASP A 262 -2.98 21.29 -5.55
C ASP A 262 -2.34 20.27 -4.62
N MET A 263 -2.01 19.09 -5.16
CA MET A 263 -1.27 18.06 -4.44
C MET A 263 0.04 18.64 -3.88
N TRP A 264 0.88 19.27 -4.70
CA TRP A 264 2.14 19.85 -4.23
C TRP A 264 1.95 20.95 -3.19
N SER A 265 0.96 21.82 -3.37
CA SER A 265 0.61 22.88 -2.41
C SER A 265 0.25 22.31 -1.03
N ILE A 266 -0.47 21.18 -0.97
CA ILE A 266 -0.79 20.51 0.29
C ILE A 266 0.45 19.85 0.90
N LEU A 267 1.23 19.12 0.09
CA LEU A 267 2.40 18.39 0.56
C LEU A 267 3.47 19.33 1.14
N GLU A 268 3.64 20.52 0.57
CA GLU A 268 4.53 21.56 1.10
C GLU A 268 4.10 22.07 2.49
N ARG A 269 2.81 22.00 2.82
CA ARG A 269 2.26 22.51 4.08
C ARG A 269 2.27 21.50 5.23
N ILE A 270 2.35 20.21 4.93
CA ILE A 270 2.28 19.15 5.96
C ILE A 270 3.67 18.80 6.52
N GLY A 271 4.73 18.98 5.73
CA GLY A 271 6.11 18.67 6.13
C GLY A 271 6.32 17.18 6.45
N SER A 272 7.21 16.89 7.41
CA SER A 272 7.49 15.51 7.85
C SER A 272 6.39 14.96 8.76
N LEU A 273 5.96 13.73 8.50
CA LEU A 273 4.95 13.04 9.30
C LEU A 273 5.56 12.34 10.52
N THR A 274 4.92 12.46 11.67
CA THR A 274 5.17 11.57 12.83
C THR A 274 4.41 10.25 12.65
N GLU A 275 4.71 9.25 13.47
CA GLU A 275 3.95 7.98 13.48
C GLU A 275 2.45 8.19 13.74
N GLU A 276 2.09 9.16 14.59
CA GLU A 276 0.70 9.53 14.83
C GLU A 276 0.05 10.16 13.59
N ASP A 277 0.78 11.03 12.89
CA ASP A 277 0.29 11.64 11.65
C ASP A 277 0.06 10.56 10.58
N VAL A 278 0.94 9.56 10.48
CA VAL A 278 0.77 8.42 9.56
C VAL A 278 -0.53 7.67 9.86
N VAL A 279 -0.81 7.37 11.12
CA VAL A 279 -2.07 6.70 11.52
C VAL A 279 -3.29 7.56 11.16
N LYS A 280 -3.24 8.87 11.39
CA LYS A 280 -4.31 9.81 11.01
C LYS A 280 -4.55 9.83 9.50
N VAL A 281 -3.48 9.91 8.70
CA VAL A 281 -3.55 9.86 7.23
C VAL A 281 -4.25 8.59 6.77
N ILE A 282 -3.86 7.43 7.32
CA ILE A 282 -4.43 6.12 6.98
C ILE A 282 -5.91 6.07 7.36
N ARG A 283 -6.29 6.60 8.52
CA ARG A 283 -7.69 6.64 9.00
C ARG A 283 -8.56 7.68 8.29
N GLY A 284 -7.95 8.58 7.52
CA GLY A 284 -8.68 9.67 6.85
C GLY A 284 -9.07 10.77 7.84
N GLU A 285 -8.23 11.00 8.85
CA GLU A 285 -8.39 12.08 9.82
C GLU A 285 -7.58 13.30 9.33
N GLU A 286 -8.10 14.52 9.57
CA GLU A 286 -7.40 15.74 9.18
C GLU A 286 -6.08 15.89 9.96
N LEU A 287 -5.02 16.28 9.24
CA LEU A 287 -3.78 16.70 9.88
C LEU A 287 -3.85 18.19 10.21
N VAL A 288 -3.37 18.54 11.40
CA VAL A 288 -3.17 19.95 11.76
C VAL A 288 -2.06 20.51 10.88
N THR A 289 -2.38 21.45 10.00
CA THR A 289 -1.39 22.08 9.13
C THR A 289 -0.33 22.78 9.98
N ARG A 290 0.93 22.39 9.80
CA ARG A 290 2.05 23.04 10.48
C ARG A 290 2.40 24.28 9.69
N LYS A 291 2.33 25.47 10.29
CA LYS A 291 2.89 26.67 9.66
C LYS A 291 4.36 26.38 9.36
N ARG A 292 4.79 26.68 8.14
CA ARG A 292 6.20 26.65 7.74
C ARG A 292 7.00 27.37 8.82
N GLN A 293 7.91 26.67 9.51
CA GLN A 293 9.06 27.39 10.04
C GLN A 293 9.82 27.80 8.79
N ASP A 294 9.90 29.09 8.52
CA ASP A 294 10.77 29.63 7.48
C ASP A 294 12.20 29.22 7.83
N SER A 295 12.62 28.05 7.35
CA SER A 295 14.01 27.72 7.21
C SER A 295 14.52 28.67 6.14
N GLY A 296 15.08 29.79 6.59
CA GLY A 296 15.64 30.87 5.78
C GLY A 296 16.77 30.41 4.87
N VAL A 297 16.42 29.65 3.84
CA VAL A 297 17.26 29.39 2.69
C VAL A 297 16.51 30.00 1.52
N GLY A 298 16.85 31.26 1.27
CA GLY A 298 16.44 31.98 0.08
C GLY A 298 16.92 31.26 -1.18
N LEU A 299 16.18 31.52 -2.25
CA LEU A 299 16.59 31.33 -3.65
C LEU A 299 18.03 31.79 -3.90
#